data_AF-A0A1F9NCC5-F1
#
_entry.id   AF-A0A1F9NCC5-F1
#
_cell.length_a   1.000
_cell.length_b   1.000
_cell.length_c   1.000
_cell.angle_alpha   90.00
_cell.angle_beta   90.00
_cell.angle_gamma   90.00
#
_symmetry.space_group_name_H-M   'P 1'
#
loop_
_entity.id
_entity.type
_entity.pdbx_description
1 polymer ?
#
loop_
_entity_poly.entity_id
_entity_poly.type
_entity_poly.pdbx_seq_one_letter_code
_entity_poly.pdbx_strand_id
1 'polypeptide(L)' 'MNSKLTLRMNDHLIESAKKHSAKTGKSVSRIVADLFEMIKNENIRKEVSLTPTVKLLKGSLKGGSGDEKEYHHYLEEKYL' A
#
# COMPACT_ATOMS: atom_id res chain seq x y z
N MET A 1 9.45 22.02 11.81
CA MET A 1 9.46 23.04 10.75
C MET A 1 8.04 23.17 10.21
N ASN A 2 7.51 24.39 10.07
CA ASN A 2 6.19 24.61 9.46
C ASN A 2 6.37 24.97 7.98
N SER A 3 6.09 24.02 7.10
CA SER A 3 6.17 24.22 5.64
C SER A 3 4.80 24.59 5.07
N LYS A 4 4.76 25.52 4.12
CA LYS A 4 3.52 25.97 3.47
C LYS A 4 3.33 25.27 2.14
N LEU A 5 2.15 24.69 1.93
CA LEU A 5 1.72 24.13 0.65
C LEU A 5 0.55 24.97 0.12
N THR A 6 0.57 25.33 -1.16
CA THR A 6 -0.53 26.03 -1.83
C THR A 6 -1.01 25.18 -3.00
N LEU A 7 -2.30 24.88 -3.01
CA LEU A 7 -2.95 24.03 -4.01
C LEU A 7 -3.87 24.89 -4.89
N ARG A 8 -3.81 24.71 -6.20
CA ARG A 8 -4.81 25.27 -7.13
C ARG A 8 -5.93 24.25 -7.31
N MET A 9 -7.17 24.69 -7.09
CA MET A 9 -8.36 23.87 -7.25
C MET A 9 -9.58 24.75 -7.49
N ASN A 10 -10.67 24.16 -7.97
CA ASN A 10 -11.92 24.87 -8.25
C ASN A 10 -12.55 25.42 -6.97
N ASP A 11 -13.17 26.60 -7.05
CA ASP A 11 -13.77 27.28 -5.89
C ASP A 11 -14.83 26.43 -5.17
N HIS A 12 -15.65 25.67 -5.92
CA HIS A 12 -16.63 24.77 -5.33
C HIS A 12 -16.00 23.67 -4.46
N LEU A 13 -14.78 23.22 -4.78
CA LEU A 13 -14.06 22.24 -3.96
C LEU A 13 -13.51 22.87 -2.68
N ILE A 14 -13.04 24.13 -2.76
CA ILE A 14 -12.58 24.89 -1.59
C ILE A 14 -13.73 25.05 -0.59
N GLU A 15 -14.91 25.44 -1.08
CA GLU A 15 -16.09 25.63 -0.23
C GLU A 15 -16.60 24.31 0.37
N SER A 16 -16.60 23.23 -0.41
CA SER A 16 -16.91 21.89 0.10
C SER A 16 -15.97 21.47 1.24
N ALA A 17 -14.66 21.69 1.06
CA ALA A 17 -13.66 21.37 2.08
C ALA A 17 -13.84 22.18 3.37
N LYS A 18 -14.11 23.49 3.27
CA LYS A 18 -14.40 24.34 4.43
C LYS A 18 -15.67 23.90 5.16
N LYS A 19 -16.75 23.58 4.42
CA LYS A 19 -18.01 23.09 5.01
C LYS A 19 -17.79 21.78 5.76
N HIS A 20 -17.02 20.87 5.18
CA HIS A 20 -16.68 19.61 5.84
C HIS A 20 -15.82 19.82 7.10
N SER A 21 -14.85 20.72 7.03
CA SER A 21 -14.01 21.14 8.15
C SER A 21 -14.84 21.70 9.31
N ALA A 22 -15.80 22.59 9.03
CA ALA A 22 -16.70 23.15 10.04
C ALA A 22 -17.57 22.06 10.69
N LYS A 23 -18.09 21.10 9.90
CA LYS A 23 -18.92 20.00 10.41
C LYS A 23 -18.14 19.02 11.29
N THR A 24 -16.86 18.81 11.00
CA THR A 24 -16.03 17.80 11.69
C THR A 24 -15.18 18.37 12.82
N GLY A 25 -15.05 19.69 12.91
CA GLY A 25 -14.14 20.37 13.84
C GLY A 25 -12.66 20.22 13.48
N LYS A 26 -12.32 19.54 12.38
CA LYS A 26 -10.94 19.41 11.88
C LYS A 26 -10.64 20.54 10.92
N SER A 27 -9.47 21.18 11.02
CA SER A 27 -9.04 22.16 10.02
C SER A 27 -8.82 21.52 8.64
N VAL A 28 -9.02 22.29 7.58
CA VAL A 28 -8.72 21.84 6.20
C VAL A 28 -7.27 21.36 6.08
N SER A 29 -6.32 22.04 6.73
CA SER A 29 -4.92 21.62 6.78
C SER A 29 -4.74 20.23 7.39
N ARG A 30 -5.49 19.90 8.46
CA ARG A 30 -5.42 18.58 9.08
C ARG A 30 -6.03 17.49 8.20
N ILE A 31 -7.15 17.78 7.55
CA ILE A 31 -7.79 16.85 6.60
C ILE A 31 -6.81 16.49 5.46
N VAL A 32 -6.14 17.49 4.89
CA VAL A 32 -5.16 17.27 3.82
C VAL A 32 -3.92 16.54 4.33
N ALA A 33 -3.45 16.83 5.55
CA ALA A 33 -2.34 16.10 6.16
C ALA A 33 -2.68 14.61 6.36
N ASP A 34 -3.87 14.30 6.90
CA ASP A 34 -4.34 12.92 7.07
C ASP A 34 -4.38 12.18 5.70
N LEU A 35 -4.81 12.86 4.62
CA LEU A 35 -4.80 12.30 3.26
C LEU A 35 -3.36 12.01 2.78
N PHE A 36 -2.42 12.93 2.97
CA PHE A 36 -1.03 12.69 2.56
C PHE A 36 -0.37 11.55 3.33
N GLU A 37 -0.70 11.37 4.61
CA GLU A 37 -0.27 10.20 5.38
C GLU A 37 -0.86 8.90 4.80
N MET A 38 -2.14 8.89 4.41
CA MET A 38 -2.76 7.74 3.74
C MET A 38 -2.07 7.42 2.42
N ILE A 39 -1.84 8.41 1.55
CA ILE A 39 -1.17 8.23 0.25
C ILE A 39 0.27 7.71 0.45
N LYS A 40 0.99 8.23 1.45
CA LYS A 40 2.32 7.73 1.81
C LYS A 40 2.24 6.25 2.22
N ASN A 41 1.28 5.90 3.06
CA ASN A 41 1.11 4.53 3.56
C ASN A 41 0.66 3.55 2.46
N GLU A 42 -0.15 3.97 1.49
CA GLU A 42 -0.49 3.15 0.32
C GLU A 42 0.71 2.87 -0.58
N ASN A 43 1.61 3.84 -0.75
CA ASN A 43 2.87 3.61 -1.45
C ASN A 43 3.81 2.68 -0.66
N ILE A 44 3.85 2.80 0.67
CA ILE A 44 4.61 1.88 1.53
C ILE A 44 4.04 0.45 1.48
N ARG A 45 2.72 0.28 1.34
CA ARG A 45 2.11 -1.06 1.16
C ARG A 45 2.51 -1.75 -0.14
N LYS A 46 3.01 -1.04 -1.16
CA LYS A 46 3.60 -1.67 -2.36
C LYS A 46 5.02 -2.17 -2.13
N GLU A 47 5.72 -1.64 -1.14
CA GLU A 47 7.01 -2.14 -0.66
C GLU A 47 6.82 -2.89 0.66
N VAL A 48 6.01 -3.95 0.68
CA VAL A 48 6.21 -4.97 1.71
C VAL A 48 7.55 -5.61 1.43
N SER A 49 8.59 -5.10 2.09
CA SER A 49 9.90 -5.75 2.11
C SER A 49 9.68 -7.11 2.76
N LEU A 50 9.59 -8.15 1.93
CA LEU A 50 9.47 -9.52 2.43
C LEU A 50 10.59 -9.77 3.44
N THR A 51 10.27 -10.37 4.58
CA THR A 51 11.28 -10.75 5.56
C THR A 51 12.30 -11.69 4.90
N PRO A 52 13.56 -11.76 5.38
CA PRO A 52 14.58 -12.62 4.78
C PRO A 52 14.08 -14.06 4.55
N THR A 53 13.37 -14.63 5.51
CA THR A 53 12.76 -15.96 5.42
C THR A 53 11.75 -16.07 4.27
N VAL A 54 10.86 -15.09 4.12
CA VAL A 54 9.84 -15.10 3.06
C VAL A 54 10.46 -14.85 1.68
N LYS A 55 11.54 -14.05 1.60
CA LYS A 55 12.33 -13.91 0.36
C LYS A 55 12.98 -15.23 -0.04
N LEU A 56 13.55 -15.96 0.91
CA LEU A 56 14.15 -17.27 0.67
C LEU A 56 13.12 -18.30 0.21
N LEU A 57 11.95 -18.34 0.86
CA LEU A 57 10.84 -19.22 0.46
C LEU A 57 10.37 -18.89 -0.97
N LYS A 58 10.12 -17.62 -1.27
CA LYS A 58 9.75 -17.17 -2.61
C LYS A 58 10.82 -17.50 -3.65
N GLY A 59 12.10 -17.40 -3.29
CA GLY A 59 13.23 -17.78 -4.14
C GLY A 59 13.33 -19.29 -4.38
N SER A 60 12.98 -20.10 -3.38
CA SER A 60 12.99 -21.57 -3.47
C SER A 60 11.93 -22.10 -4.44
N LEU A 61 10.88 -21.32 -4.68
CA LEU A 61 9.82 -21.61 -5.66
C LEU A 61 10.12 -21.03 -7.06
N LYS A 62 11.26 -20.36 -7.25
CA LYS A 62 11.58 -19.69 -8.51
C LYS A 62 12.01 -20.72 -9.57
N GLY A 63 11.14 -20.96 -10.54
CA GLY A 63 11.37 -21.90 -11.64
C GLY A 63 10.45 -23.12 -11.65
N GLY A 64 9.72 -23.36 -10.56
CA GLY A 64 8.59 -24.29 -10.54
C GLY A 64 7.33 -23.59 -11.04
N SER A 65 6.47 -24.33 -11.74
CA SER A 65 5.16 -23.82 -12.18
C SER A 65 4.19 -23.63 -11.00
N GLY A 66 4.50 -24.27 -9.86
CA GLY A 66 3.59 -24.35 -8.71
C GLY A 66 2.38 -25.23 -9.00
N ASP A 67 2.42 -26.02 -10.08
CA ASP A 67 1.35 -26.91 -10.47
C ASP A 67 1.35 -28.16 -9.57
N GLU A 68 0.16 -28.60 -9.18
CA GLU A 68 -0.06 -29.72 -8.27
C GLU A 68 0.52 -31.02 -8.86
N LYS A 69 0.48 -31.14 -10.19
CA LYS A 69 1.06 -32.28 -10.93
C LYS A 69 2.57 -32.37 -10.81
N GLU A 70 3.27 -31.22 -10.85
CA GLU A 70 4.73 -31.16 -10.69
C GLU A 70 5.13 -31.59 -9.28
N TYR A 71 4.33 -31.21 -8.28
CA TYR A 71 4.52 -31.64 -6.89
C TYR A 71 4.28 -33.14 -6.71
N HIS A 72 3.21 -33.70 -7.29
CA HIS A 72 2.95 -35.14 -7.22
C HIS A 72 4.05 -35.96 -7.88
N HIS A 73 4.53 -35.53 -9.05
CA HIS A 73 5.63 -36.22 -9.74
C HIS A 73 6.93 -36.19 -8.92
N TYR A 74 7.27 -35.04 -8.31
CA TYR A 74 8.40 -34.95 -7.38
C TYR A 74 8.26 -35.90 -6.17
N LEU A 75 7.06 -36.04 -5.62
CA LEU A 75 6.82 -36.96 -4.51
C LEU A 75 6.94 -38.42 -4.94
N GLU A 76 6.48 -38.76 -6.14
CA GLU A 76 6.68 -40.09 -6.72
C GLU A 76 8.17 -40.39 -6.87
N GLU A 77 8.96 -39.55 -7.54
CA GLU A 77 10.41 -39.79 -7.70
C GLU A 77 11.19 -39.84 -6.38
N LYS A 78 10.72 -39.12 -5.35
CA LYS A 78 11.43 -39.04 -4.07
C LYS A 78 11.18 -40.24 -3.16
N TYR A 79 10.02 -40.86 -3.25
CA TYR A 79 9.56 -41.86 -2.29
C TYR A 79 9.16 -43.21 -2.89
N LEU A 80 8.99 -43.30 -4.21
CA LEU A 80 8.77 -44.56 -4.96
C LEU A 80 9.99 -44.91 -5.80
#